data_AF-A0A7L0K5W4-F1
#
_entry.id   AF-A0A7L0K5W4-F1
#
_cell.length_a   1.000
_cell.length_b   1.000
_cell.length_c   1.000
_cell.angle_alpha   90.00
_cell.angle_beta   90.00
_cell.angle_gamma   90.00
#
_symmetry.space_group_name_H-M   'P 1'
#
loop_
_entity.id
_entity.type
_entity.pdbx_description
1 polymer ?
#
loop_
_entity_poly.entity_id
_entity_poly.type
_entity_poly.pdbx_seq_one_letter_code
_entity_poly.pdbx_strand_id
1 'polypeptide(L)'
;FPPAYDDKVQEEKNIECISGQYFIQGGNESEEKKACQFKRSLLQNCSGIEDPTFGYSKGQPCILLKMNRIIGYRPGAGVPVSVDCKVQKGNESDLRSVDFYPGNGTFDLMYYPYYGKITHVNYTSPLVAMHFTDVKRNYLVPIQCSLNGKGIINDVNSDRFLGRIIFTLSIGK
;
A
#
# COMPACT_ATOMS: atom_id res chain seq x y z
N PHE A 1 -5.15 11.96 6.81
CA PHE A 1 -3.87 11.42 6.31
C PHE A 1 -2.75 11.85 7.26
N PRO A 2 -1.75 11.02 7.60
CA PRO A 2 -0.64 11.47 8.45
C PRO A 2 0.18 12.59 7.77
N PRO A 3 0.60 13.65 8.50
CA PRO A 3 1.35 14.77 7.92
C PRO A 3 2.65 14.37 7.23
N ALA A 4 3.24 13.24 7.63
CA ALA A 4 4.47 12.74 7.03
C ALA A 4 4.34 12.50 5.51
N TYR A 5 3.15 12.22 4.98
CA TYR A 5 2.95 11.96 3.55
C TYR A 5 2.71 13.23 2.72
N ASP A 6 2.65 14.41 3.36
CA ASP A 6 2.48 15.67 2.63
C ASP A 6 3.61 15.86 1.62
N ASP A 7 3.25 16.25 0.40
CA ASP A 7 4.17 16.33 -0.74
C ASP A 7 5.34 17.28 -0.46
N LYS A 8 5.09 18.43 0.17
CA LYS A 8 6.14 19.40 0.50
C LYS A 8 7.06 18.86 1.60
N VAL A 9 6.48 18.19 2.60
CA VAL A 9 7.27 17.56 3.68
C VAL A 9 8.18 16.46 3.11
N GLN A 10 7.69 15.70 2.13
CA GLN A 10 8.50 14.69 1.45
C GLN A 10 9.62 15.32 0.61
N GLU A 11 9.33 16.36 -0.15
CA GLU A 11 10.33 17.09 -0.95
C GLU A 11 11.42 17.73 -0.10
N GLU A 12 11.08 18.22 1.10
CA GLU A 12 12.04 18.83 2.03
C GLU A 12 12.91 17.79 2.73
N LYS A 13 12.35 16.64 3.13
CA LYS A 13 13.03 15.69 4.03
C LYS A 13 13.62 14.46 3.35
N ASN A 14 13.13 14.12 2.15
CA ASN A 14 13.43 12.87 1.46
C ASN A 14 13.93 13.13 0.03
N ILE A 15 14.56 12.12 -0.56
CA ILE A 15 15.14 12.22 -1.91
C ILE A 15 14.29 11.51 -2.97
N GLU A 16 14.42 11.94 -4.21
CA GLU A 16 13.90 11.18 -5.35
C GLU A 16 14.77 9.95 -5.57
N CYS A 17 14.12 8.79 -5.60
CA CYS A 17 14.77 7.50 -5.81
C CYS A 17 14.43 6.94 -7.18
N ILE A 18 15.26 6.01 -7.66
CA ILE A 18 15.04 5.34 -8.94
C ILE A 18 14.07 4.18 -8.75
N SER A 19 12.91 4.27 -9.40
CA SER A 19 11.86 3.23 -9.40
C SER A 19 12.36 1.90 -9.96
N GLY A 20 11.81 0.80 -9.44
CA GLY A 20 12.02 -0.55 -9.96
C GLY A 20 13.29 -1.25 -9.46
N GLN A 21 14.09 -0.63 -8.59
CA GLN A 21 15.28 -1.24 -7.98
C GLN A 21 15.36 -0.98 -6.48
N TYR A 22 15.99 -1.90 -5.74
CA TYR A 22 16.20 -1.71 -4.30
C TYR A 22 17.10 -0.51 -4.02
N PHE A 23 16.74 0.29 -3.01
CA PHE A 23 17.57 1.40 -2.56
C PHE A 23 18.59 0.92 -1.51
N ILE A 24 19.63 0.25 -2.01
CA ILE A 24 20.72 -0.28 -1.19
C ILE A 24 21.68 0.87 -0.81
N GLN A 25 21.87 1.08 0.49
CA GLN A 25 22.75 2.10 1.04
C GLN A 25 23.87 1.43 1.82
N GLY A 26 25.12 1.74 1.46
CA GLY A 26 26.32 1.27 2.18
C GLY A 26 26.59 2.08 3.46
N GLY A 27 27.83 2.02 3.95
CA GLY A 27 28.26 2.70 5.17
C GLY A 27 27.96 1.89 6.44
N ASN A 28 28.39 2.42 7.59
CA ASN A 28 28.21 1.72 8.87
C ASN A 28 26.73 1.60 9.26
N GLU A 29 26.41 0.63 10.13
CA GLU A 29 25.04 0.40 10.61
C GLU A 29 24.47 1.59 11.39
N SER A 30 25.32 2.37 12.05
CA SER A 30 24.90 3.54 12.84
C SER A 30 24.72 4.83 12.03
N GLU A 31 25.10 4.82 10.75
CA GLU A 31 24.96 6.00 9.89
C GLU A 31 23.50 6.22 9.49
N GLU A 32 23.09 7.48 9.48
CA GLU A 32 21.77 7.87 9.01
C GLU A 32 21.61 7.54 7.51
N LYS A 33 20.53 6.86 7.17
CA LYS A 33 20.15 6.42 5.83
C LYS A 33 19.10 7.36 5.27
N LYS A 34 19.24 7.70 3.99
CA LYS A 34 18.30 8.54 3.25
C LYS A 34 17.02 7.76 2.97
N ALA A 35 15.88 8.46 2.97
CA ALA A 35 14.59 7.90 2.60
C ALA A 35 14.11 8.40 1.25
N CYS A 36 13.39 7.53 0.53
CA CYS A 36 12.73 7.87 -0.73
C CYS A 36 11.43 8.63 -0.46
N GLN A 37 11.14 9.61 -1.31
CA GLN A 37 9.88 10.35 -1.27
C GLN A 37 8.69 9.43 -1.57
N PHE A 38 7.67 9.45 -0.71
CA PHE A 38 6.33 8.94 -1.02
C PHE A 38 5.32 10.08 -0.86
N LYS A 39 4.98 10.72 -1.98
CA LYS A 39 4.03 11.85 -2.02
C LYS A 39 2.59 11.36 -1.93
N ARG A 40 1.75 12.05 -1.17
CA ARG A 40 0.31 11.74 -1.03
C ARG A 40 -0.41 11.83 -2.38
N SER A 41 0.02 12.72 -3.27
CA SER A 41 -0.51 12.85 -4.63
C SER A 41 -0.37 11.56 -5.48
N LEU A 42 0.57 10.67 -5.16
CA LEU A 42 0.72 9.36 -5.84
C LEU A 42 -0.53 8.48 -5.71
N LEU A 43 -1.37 8.73 -4.70
CA LEU A 43 -2.62 8.01 -4.47
C LEU A 43 -3.80 8.56 -5.28
N GLN A 44 -3.57 9.57 -6.12
CA GLN A 44 -4.52 10.11 -7.09
C GLN A 44 -5.89 10.41 -6.45
N ASN A 45 -6.98 9.82 -6.96
CA ASN A 45 -8.35 10.01 -6.47
C ASN A 45 -8.50 9.64 -4.99
N CYS A 46 -7.65 8.73 -4.48
CA CYS A 46 -7.62 8.32 -3.08
C CYS A 46 -6.64 9.14 -2.22
N SER A 47 -5.99 10.15 -2.79
CA SER A 47 -5.14 11.07 -2.01
C SER A 47 -5.97 11.86 -1.01
N GLY A 48 -7.22 12.20 -1.34
CA GLY A 48 -8.07 13.10 -0.57
C GLY A 48 -7.70 14.58 -0.71
N ILE A 49 -6.99 14.93 -1.78
CA ILE A 49 -6.70 16.33 -2.17
C ILE A 49 -7.94 16.90 -2.86
N GLU A 50 -8.45 16.21 -3.89
CA GLU A 50 -9.66 16.62 -4.61
C GLU A 50 -10.95 16.18 -3.89
N ASP A 51 -10.96 14.97 -3.32
CA ASP A 51 -12.10 14.43 -2.56
C ASP A 51 -11.72 14.14 -1.10
N PRO A 52 -11.97 15.05 -0.15
CA PRO A 52 -11.63 14.85 1.26
C PRO A 52 -12.42 13.70 1.92
N THR A 53 -13.46 13.18 1.25
CA THR A 53 -14.23 12.02 1.72
C THR A 53 -13.66 10.70 1.23
N PHE A 54 -12.57 10.70 0.45
CA PHE A 54 -11.91 9.49 -0.04
C PHE A 54 -12.86 8.52 -0.76
N GLY A 55 -13.80 9.06 -1.55
CA GLY A 55 -14.82 8.30 -2.28
C GLY A 55 -15.96 7.74 -1.42
N TYR A 56 -15.91 7.88 -0.09
CA TYR A 56 -16.97 7.38 0.80
C TYR A 56 -18.31 8.05 0.53
N SER A 57 -18.33 9.35 0.23
CA SER A 57 -19.58 10.08 -0.07
C SER A 57 -20.29 9.59 -1.33
N LYS A 58 -19.54 9.01 -2.29
CA LYS A 58 -20.05 8.49 -3.55
C LYS A 58 -20.39 6.99 -3.49
N GLY A 59 -20.14 6.35 -2.34
CA GLY A 59 -20.24 4.90 -2.20
C GLY A 59 -19.15 4.16 -3.00
N GLN A 60 -17.99 4.78 -3.20
CA GLN A 60 -16.82 4.21 -3.87
C GLN A 60 -15.59 4.40 -2.96
N PRO A 61 -15.52 3.72 -1.80
CA PRO A 61 -14.54 4.04 -0.77
C PRO A 61 -13.11 3.68 -1.20
N CYS A 62 -12.15 4.51 -0.82
CA CYS A 62 -10.72 4.22 -0.88
C CYS A 62 -10.23 3.64 0.44
N ILE A 63 -9.56 2.49 0.39
CA ILE A 63 -8.91 1.85 1.54
C ILE A 63 -7.40 1.80 1.31
N LEU A 64 -6.63 2.27 2.28
CA LEU A 64 -5.16 2.33 2.17
C LEU A 64 -4.54 1.05 2.75
N LEU A 65 -3.76 0.37 1.93
CA LEU A 65 -2.94 -0.76 2.33
C LEU A 65 -1.50 -0.29 2.61
N LYS A 66 -0.93 -0.80 3.70
CA LYS A 66 0.45 -0.55 4.11
C LYS A 66 1.10 -1.87 4.50
N MET A 67 2.28 -2.15 3.96
CA MET A 67 3.08 -3.30 4.39
C MET A 67 3.71 -3.07 5.77
N ASN A 68 3.89 -4.15 6.53
CA ASN A 68 4.69 -4.12 7.75
C ASN A 68 6.15 -3.79 7.43
N ARG A 69 6.76 -2.93 8.24
CA ARG A 69 8.17 -2.53 8.09
C ARG A 69 9.05 -3.58 8.77
N ILE A 70 9.87 -4.28 8.00
CA ILE A 70 10.82 -5.28 8.50
C ILE A 70 12.24 -4.83 8.10
N ILE A 71 13.16 -4.79 9.06
CA ILE A 71 14.53 -4.33 8.83
C ILE A 71 15.22 -5.29 7.85
N GLY A 72 15.89 -4.74 6.83
CA GLY A 72 16.62 -5.51 5.83
C GLY A 72 15.75 -6.29 4.83
N TYR A 73 14.42 -6.28 4.98
CA TYR A 73 13.54 -7.06 4.12
C TYR A 73 13.46 -6.53 2.69
N ARG A 74 13.56 -7.44 1.72
CA ARG A 74 13.56 -7.18 0.28
C ARG A 74 12.43 -8.00 -0.38
N PRO A 75 11.24 -7.42 -0.56
CA PRO A 75 10.10 -8.16 -1.09
C PRO A 75 10.28 -8.48 -2.59
N GLY A 76 9.68 -9.58 -3.05
CA GLY A 76 9.48 -9.86 -4.47
C GLY A 76 10.70 -10.29 -5.28
N ALA A 77 11.86 -10.47 -4.64
CA ALA A 77 13.10 -10.97 -5.27
C ALA A 77 13.50 -10.22 -6.56
N GLY A 78 13.46 -8.90 -6.52
CA GLY A 78 13.78 -8.03 -7.66
C GLY A 78 12.59 -7.67 -8.55
N VAL A 79 11.38 -8.12 -8.22
CA VAL A 79 10.13 -7.72 -8.89
C VAL A 79 9.20 -7.03 -7.88
N PRO A 80 8.63 -5.85 -8.18
CA PRO A 80 7.66 -5.20 -7.31
C PRO A 80 6.50 -6.12 -6.93
N VAL A 81 6.10 -6.08 -5.66
CA VAL A 81 4.95 -6.85 -5.15
C VAL A 81 3.68 -6.09 -5.48
N SER A 82 2.68 -6.75 -6.06
CA SER A 82 1.38 -6.15 -6.38
C SER A 82 0.31 -6.54 -5.36
N VAL A 83 -0.76 -5.76 -5.31
CA VAL A 83 -1.97 -6.05 -4.52
C VAL A 83 -3.06 -6.53 -5.48
N ASP A 84 -3.78 -7.57 -5.08
CA ASP A 84 -5.01 -7.99 -5.74
C ASP A 84 -6.11 -8.22 -4.71
N CYS A 85 -7.36 -7.92 -5.06
CA CYS A 85 -8.51 -8.05 -4.18
C CYS A 85 -9.61 -8.88 -4.83
N LYS A 86 -10.17 -9.82 -4.07
CA LYS A 86 -11.28 -10.68 -4.52
C LYS A 86 -12.32 -10.89 -3.43
N VAL A 87 -13.50 -11.35 -3.82
CA VAL A 87 -14.49 -11.86 -2.86
C VAL A 87 -13.91 -13.09 -2.17
N GLN A 88 -13.83 -13.06 -0.85
CA GLN A 88 -13.26 -14.16 -0.05
C GLN A 88 -14.20 -15.38 -0.04
N LYS A 89 -15.50 -15.13 0.08
CA LYS A 89 -16.55 -16.16 0.14
C LYS A 89 -17.85 -15.62 -0.44
N GLY A 90 -18.49 -16.38 -1.33
CA GLY A 90 -19.73 -15.98 -1.98
C GLY A 90 -19.55 -15.82 -3.48
N ASN A 91 -20.34 -14.93 -4.09
CA ASN A 91 -20.32 -14.69 -5.53
C ASN A 91 -19.23 -13.68 -5.89
N GLU A 92 -18.28 -14.06 -6.75
CA GLU A 92 -17.21 -13.18 -7.21
C GLU A 92 -17.74 -11.92 -7.90
N SER A 93 -18.90 -11.98 -8.55
CA SER A 93 -19.52 -10.81 -9.19
C SER A 93 -20.01 -9.74 -8.21
N ASP A 94 -19.99 -9.99 -6.90
CA ASP A 94 -20.32 -9.00 -5.88
C ASP A 94 -19.23 -7.92 -5.74
N LEU A 95 -18.02 -8.18 -6.25
CA LEU A 95 -16.94 -7.21 -6.45
C LEU A 95 -16.63 -7.11 -7.95
N ARG A 96 -17.04 -6.02 -8.60
CA ARG A 96 -16.91 -5.87 -10.06
C ARG A 96 -15.66 -5.13 -10.48
N SER A 97 -15.27 -4.09 -9.75
CA SER A 97 -14.10 -3.30 -10.09
C SER A 97 -13.41 -2.69 -8.86
N VAL A 98 -12.08 -2.72 -8.89
CA VAL A 98 -11.20 -2.06 -7.93
C VAL A 98 -10.07 -1.39 -8.72
N ASP A 99 -9.91 -0.08 -8.55
CA ASP A 99 -8.74 0.62 -9.07
C ASP A 99 -7.68 0.67 -7.99
N PHE A 100 -6.42 0.69 -8.39
CA PHE A 100 -5.30 0.75 -7.46
C PHE A 100 -4.42 1.97 -7.74
N TYR A 101 -3.84 2.54 -6.69
CA TYR A 101 -2.92 3.67 -6.82
C TYR A 101 -1.74 3.53 -5.83
N PRO A 102 -0.49 3.82 -6.22
CA PRO A 102 -0.05 4.21 -7.57
C PRO A 102 -0.02 3.04 -8.56
N GLY A 103 -0.22 3.34 -9.85
CA GLY A 103 -0.12 2.37 -10.94
C GLY A 103 -1.11 1.22 -10.82
N ASN A 104 -0.63 -0.03 -10.91
CA ASN A 104 -1.45 -1.24 -10.75
C ASN A 104 -1.43 -1.77 -9.30
N GLY A 105 -1.25 -0.90 -8.31
CA GLY A 105 -1.24 -1.30 -6.90
C GLY A 105 0.03 -2.01 -6.48
N THR A 106 1.19 -1.50 -6.89
CA THR A 106 2.49 -2.11 -6.60
C THR A 106 3.25 -1.37 -5.51
N PHE A 107 3.93 -2.13 -4.66
CA PHE A 107 4.97 -1.62 -3.77
C PHE A 107 6.30 -1.60 -4.52
N ASP A 108 6.73 -0.42 -4.97
CA ASP A 108 8.00 -0.23 -5.68
C ASP A 108 9.19 -0.64 -4.81
N LEU A 109 10.19 -1.27 -5.44
CA LEU A 109 11.39 -1.76 -4.78
C LEU A 109 12.25 -0.64 -4.18
N MET A 110 12.14 0.59 -4.70
CA MET A 110 12.93 1.73 -4.23
C MET A 110 12.71 2.07 -2.75
N TYR A 111 11.57 1.69 -2.18
CA TYR A 111 11.30 1.89 -0.76
C TYR A 111 11.95 0.83 0.14
N TYR A 112 12.63 -0.17 -0.43
CA TYR A 112 13.21 -1.30 0.30
C TYR A 112 14.72 -1.42 0.06
N PRO A 113 15.49 -1.91 1.06
CA PRO A 113 15.03 -2.34 2.38
C PRO A 113 14.85 -1.18 3.37
N TYR A 114 14.10 -1.43 4.44
CA TYR A 114 14.02 -0.53 5.59
C TYR A 114 15.22 -0.75 6.51
N TYR A 115 15.91 0.31 6.93
CA TYR A 115 17.11 0.22 7.78
C TYR A 115 16.85 0.39 9.29
N GLY A 116 15.59 0.57 9.71
CA GLY A 116 15.25 0.71 11.13
C GLY A 116 14.97 2.15 11.54
N LYS A 117 14.29 2.32 12.68
CA LYS A 117 13.75 3.62 13.09
C LYS A 117 14.83 4.62 13.49
N ILE A 118 15.95 4.11 14.00
CA ILE A 118 17.07 4.93 14.53
C ILE A 118 17.85 5.55 13.37
N THR A 119 18.13 4.77 12.33
CA THR A 119 19.02 5.16 11.23
C THR A 119 18.25 5.66 10.02
N HIS A 120 16.98 5.28 9.85
CA HIS A 120 16.16 5.66 8.70
C HIS A 120 15.00 6.59 9.13
N VAL A 121 15.35 7.71 9.77
CA VAL A 121 14.43 8.54 10.56
C VAL A 121 13.24 9.07 9.74
N ASN A 122 13.49 9.56 8.52
CA ASN A 122 12.47 10.12 7.64
C ASN A 122 11.74 9.07 6.78
N TYR A 123 11.99 7.78 7.03
CA TYR A 123 11.38 6.70 6.25
C TYR A 123 9.86 6.71 6.32
N THR A 124 9.27 6.89 5.16
CA THR A 124 7.83 6.87 4.93
C THR A 124 7.49 5.54 4.25
N SER A 125 6.48 4.84 4.78
CA SER A 125 6.11 3.54 4.20
C SER A 125 5.42 3.80 2.88
N PRO A 126 5.70 3.04 1.82
CA PRO A 126 4.84 3.08 0.66
C PRO A 126 3.43 2.63 1.03
N LEU A 127 2.45 3.27 0.41
CA LEU A 127 1.04 2.94 0.51
C LEU A 127 0.51 2.52 -0.85
N VAL A 128 -0.48 1.65 -0.84
CA VAL A 128 -1.33 1.38 -2.02
C VAL A 128 -2.75 1.70 -1.63
N ALA A 129 -3.42 2.58 -2.38
CA ALA A 129 -4.85 2.79 -2.25
C ALA A 129 -5.61 1.78 -3.10
N MET A 130 -6.65 1.19 -2.54
CA MET A 130 -7.60 0.30 -3.19
C MET A 130 -8.93 1.07 -3.27
N HIS A 131 -9.31 1.48 -4.47
CA HIS A 131 -10.50 2.27 -4.75
C HIS A 131 -11.60 1.33 -5.24
N PHE A 132 -12.56 1.05 -4.37
CA PHE A 132 -13.67 0.15 -4.67
C PHE A 132 -14.71 0.87 -5.53
N THR A 133 -14.50 0.88 -6.86
CA THR A 133 -15.32 1.64 -7.80
C THR A 133 -16.67 0.98 -8.09
N ASP A 134 -16.74 -0.35 -7.99
CA ASP A 134 -18.00 -1.06 -8.21
C ASP A 134 -18.13 -2.32 -7.32
N VAL A 135 -18.94 -2.17 -6.28
CA VAL A 135 -19.26 -3.21 -5.29
C VAL A 135 -20.77 -3.28 -5.11
N LYS A 136 -21.27 -4.50 -4.92
CA LYS A 136 -22.70 -4.72 -4.62
C LYS A 136 -23.13 -3.96 -3.38
N ARG A 137 -24.15 -3.10 -3.54
CA ARG A 137 -24.75 -2.30 -2.48
C ARG A 137 -25.73 -3.11 -1.62
N ASN A 138 -25.97 -2.62 -0.41
CA ASN A 138 -26.88 -3.18 0.58
C ASN A 138 -26.62 -4.66 0.88
N TYR A 139 -25.36 -5.06 0.78
CA TYR A 139 -24.91 -6.42 0.98
C TYR A 139 -23.56 -6.42 1.71
N LEU A 140 -23.32 -7.45 2.50
CA LEU A 140 -22.05 -7.65 3.18
C LEU A 140 -21.13 -8.44 2.26
N VAL A 141 -20.19 -7.76 1.61
CA VAL A 141 -19.22 -8.41 0.70
C VAL A 141 -17.93 -8.70 1.48
N PRO A 142 -17.60 -9.98 1.78
CA PRO A 142 -16.34 -10.31 2.41
C PRO A 142 -15.23 -10.24 1.36
N ILE A 143 -14.27 -9.33 1.55
CA ILE A 143 -13.16 -9.07 0.62
C ILE A 143 -11.87 -9.59 1.23
N GLN A 144 -11.06 -10.26 0.39
CA GLN A 144 -9.68 -10.59 0.70
C GLN A 144 -8.77 -9.89 -0.30
N CYS A 145 -7.84 -9.08 0.21
CA CYS A 145 -6.77 -8.48 -0.58
C CYS A 145 -5.45 -9.16 -0.22
N SER A 146 -4.67 -9.56 -1.21
CA SER A 146 -3.42 -10.33 -1.03
C SER A 146 -2.27 -9.68 -1.78
N LEU A 147 -1.06 -9.80 -1.23
CA LEU A 147 0.17 -9.40 -1.85
C LEU A 147 0.66 -10.50 -2.80
N ASN A 148 0.98 -10.17 -4.05
CA ASN A 148 1.47 -11.11 -5.05
C ASN A 148 2.92 -10.81 -5.37
N GLY A 149 3.79 -11.79 -5.11
CA GLY A 149 5.21 -11.67 -5.42
C GLY A 149 6.01 -12.85 -4.87
N LYS A 150 7.23 -13.02 -5.38
CA LYS A 150 8.11 -14.12 -4.95
C LYS A 150 8.49 -13.95 -3.48
N GLY A 151 8.32 -15.01 -2.70
CA GLY A 151 8.62 -15.04 -1.26
C GLY A 151 7.53 -14.43 -0.37
N ILE A 152 6.39 -14.03 -0.94
CA ILE A 152 5.21 -13.63 -0.17
C ILE A 152 4.39 -14.88 0.18
N ILE A 153 4.03 -15.02 1.45
CA ILE A 153 3.24 -16.15 1.98
C ILE A 153 1.86 -15.62 2.34
N ASN A 154 0.82 -16.25 1.77
CA ASN A 154 -0.58 -15.81 1.90
C ASN A 154 -1.52 -16.92 2.38
N ASP A 155 -1.03 -18.08 2.80
CA ASP A 155 -1.80 -19.30 3.06
C ASP A 155 -1.65 -19.82 4.50
N VAL A 156 -1.06 -19.03 5.39
CA VAL A 156 -0.92 -19.38 6.81
C VAL A 156 -2.26 -19.21 7.52
N ASN A 157 -2.81 -20.31 8.06
CA ASN A 157 -4.09 -20.30 8.76
C ASN A 157 -4.01 -19.71 10.17
N SER A 158 -2.86 -19.85 10.84
CA SER A 158 -2.62 -19.29 12.18
C SER A 158 -2.46 -17.77 12.16
N ASP A 159 -2.10 -17.17 11.02
CA ASP A 159 -1.97 -15.73 10.83
C ASP A 159 -2.73 -15.28 9.58
N ARG A 160 -3.95 -14.80 9.80
CA ARG A 160 -4.82 -14.29 8.74
C ARG A 160 -4.35 -12.97 8.13
N PHE A 161 -3.31 -12.33 8.69
CA PHE A 161 -2.75 -11.07 8.22
C PHE A 161 -1.35 -11.20 7.60
N LEU A 162 -0.84 -12.42 7.47
CA LEU A 162 0.41 -12.68 6.76
C LEU A 162 0.17 -12.60 5.24
N GLY A 163 0.70 -11.55 4.62
CA GLY A 163 0.64 -11.32 3.17
C GLY A 163 -0.76 -11.03 2.60
N ARG A 164 -1.80 -11.06 3.42
CA ARG A 164 -3.19 -10.76 3.03
C ARG A 164 -3.91 -9.98 4.12
N ILE A 165 -5.00 -9.31 3.76
CA ILE A 165 -5.98 -8.77 4.70
C ILE A 165 -7.37 -9.21 4.29
N ILE A 166 -8.24 -9.39 5.28
CA ILE A 166 -9.63 -9.78 5.09
C ILE A 166 -10.50 -8.78 5.84
N PHE A 167 -11.51 -8.23 5.16
CA PHE A 167 -12.50 -7.34 5.77
C PHE A 167 -13.84 -7.47 5.05
N THR A 168 -14.91 -7.09 5.73
CA THR A 168 -16.25 -7.06 5.14
C THR A 168 -16.58 -5.63 4.72
N LEU A 169 -16.87 -5.43 3.44
CA LEU A 169 -17.31 -4.16 2.90
C LEU A 169 -18.84 -4.14 2.79
N SER A 170 -19.45 -3.07 3.28
CA SER A 170 -20.89 -2.83 3.18
C SER A 170 -21.12 -1.40 2.73
N ILE A 171 -21.69 -1.23 1.55
CA ILE A 171 -22.03 0.09 0.99
C ILE A 171 -23.55 0.24 1.06
N GLY A 172 -24.01 1.25 1.79
CA GLY A 172 -25.44 1.55 1.95
C GLY A 172 -26.11 2.02 0.66
N LYS A 173 -27.38 2.44 0.78
CA LYS A 173 -28.11 3.08 -0.33
C LYS A 173 -27.44 4.36 -0.78
#